data_AF-A0A849KM53-F1
#
_entry.id   AF-A0A849KM53-F1
#
_cell.length_a   1.000
_cell.length_b   1.000
_cell.length_c   1.000
_cell.angle_alpha   90.00
_cell.angle_beta   90.00
_cell.angle_gamma   90.00
#
_symmetry.space_group_name_H-M   'P 1'
#
loop_
_entity.id
_entity.type
_entity.pdbx_description
1 polymer ?
#
loop_
_entity_poly.entity_id
_entity_poly.type
_entity_poly.pdbx_seq_one_letter_code
_entity_poly.pdbx_strand_id
1 'polypeptide(L)'
;MTANYSAPASSISKIRALGIPLVVTEDVRKAFTHAEMLAQQGHVILDDCNDTAIAEGHGTLALEFIQDCPALTDVFVAVGGGAMLAGVATTLKAIKPEIRIWGVETDGANSMDRALRARVPVEIEVSSIISTLGVPLSEK
;
A
#
# COMPACT_ATOMS: atom_id res chain seq x y z
N MET A 1 -5.97 30.83 9.47
CA MET A 1 -4.74 30.00 9.52
C MET A 1 -4.92 28.87 8.51
N THR A 2 -4.32 28.98 7.33
CA THR A 2 -4.20 27.83 6.41
C THR A 2 -3.18 26.90 7.03
N ALA A 3 -3.64 25.88 7.72
CA ALA A 3 -2.73 24.93 8.31
C ALA A 3 -2.06 24.13 7.18
N ASN A 4 -0.73 24.19 7.16
CA ASN A 4 0.12 23.54 6.16
C ASN A 4 0.22 22.05 6.54
N TYR A 5 -0.63 21.23 5.93
CA TYR A 5 -0.54 19.77 5.99
C TYR A 5 -0.18 19.24 4.60
N SER A 6 0.61 18.17 4.52
CA SER A 6 0.98 17.56 3.23
C SER A 6 -0.16 16.78 2.56
N ALA A 7 -1.22 16.43 3.31
CA ALA A 7 -2.34 15.64 2.80
C ALA A 7 -3.21 16.44 1.80
N PRO A 8 -3.60 15.84 0.65
CA PRO A 8 -4.46 16.51 -0.33
C PRO A 8 -5.81 16.94 0.25
N ALA A 9 -6.21 18.19 -0.03
CA ALA A 9 -7.48 18.73 0.45
C ALA A 9 -8.70 17.90 0.00
N SER A 10 -8.64 17.27 -1.17
CA SER A 10 -9.69 16.37 -1.67
C SER A 10 -9.87 15.13 -0.80
N SER A 11 -8.79 14.53 -0.30
CA SER A 11 -8.84 13.38 0.62
C SER A 11 -9.45 13.78 1.96
N ILE A 12 -9.02 14.92 2.52
CA ILE A 12 -9.57 15.48 3.77
C ILE A 12 -11.08 15.71 3.64
N SER A 13 -11.52 16.34 2.55
CA SER A 13 -12.94 16.61 2.31
C SER A 13 -13.77 15.34 2.18
N LYS A 14 -13.26 14.32 1.48
CA LYS A 14 -13.95 13.02 1.36
C LYS A 14 -14.12 12.33 2.70
N ILE A 15 -13.08 12.30 3.54
CA ILE A 15 -13.16 11.66 4.86
C ILE A 15 -14.10 12.44 5.79
N ARG A 16 -14.04 13.77 5.78
CA ARG A 16 -14.98 14.61 6.57
C ARG A 16 -16.44 14.38 6.16
N ALA A 17 -16.71 14.17 4.88
CA ALA A 17 -18.06 13.90 4.39
C ALA A 17 -18.65 12.58 4.91
N LEU A 18 -17.80 11.64 5.36
CA LEU A 18 -18.26 10.39 6.00
C LEU A 18 -18.76 10.60 7.44
N GLY A 19 -18.57 11.78 8.03
CA GLY A 19 -19.00 12.08 9.40
C GLY A 19 -18.21 11.35 10.48
N ILE A 20 -17.07 10.74 10.13
CA ILE A 20 -16.18 10.04 11.06
C ILE A 20 -15.14 10.99 11.67
N PRO A 21 -14.62 10.68 12.87
CA PRO A 21 -13.49 11.43 13.44
C PRO A 21 -12.29 11.46 12.49
N LEU A 22 -11.77 12.65 12.20
CA LEU A 22 -10.58 12.85 11.38
C LEU A 22 -9.58 13.72 12.14
N VAL A 23 -8.38 13.16 12.35
CA VAL A 23 -7.21 13.88 12.84
C VAL A 23 -6.28 14.14 11.67
N VAL A 24 -5.88 15.40 11.48
CA VAL A 24 -4.93 15.80 10.43
C VAL A 24 -3.66 16.31 11.10
N THR A 25 -2.53 15.67 10.80
CA THR A 25 -1.19 16.05 11.27
C THR A 25 -0.42 16.82 10.19
N GLU A 26 0.70 17.42 10.55
CA GLU A 26 1.53 18.21 9.64
C GLU A 26 2.16 17.37 8.51
N ASP A 27 2.62 16.17 8.84
CA ASP A 27 3.20 15.22 7.91
C ASP A 27 2.84 13.76 8.26
N VAL A 28 3.27 12.85 7.39
CA VAL A 28 3.01 11.41 7.52
C VAL A 28 3.74 10.79 8.71
N ARG A 29 4.92 11.27 9.10
CA ARG A 29 5.69 10.71 10.22
C ARG A 29 4.96 10.98 11.54
N LYS A 30 4.46 12.22 11.71
CA LYS A 30 3.62 12.57 12.86
C LYS A 30 2.30 11.81 12.87
N ALA A 31 1.73 11.48 11.71
CA ALA A 31 0.54 10.64 11.63
C ALA A 31 0.82 9.24 12.19
N PHE A 32 1.94 8.60 11.81
CA PHE A 32 2.36 7.30 12.34
C PHE A 32 2.61 7.35 13.85
N THR A 33 3.37 8.34 14.34
CA THR A 33 3.60 8.51 15.79
C THR A 33 2.29 8.69 16.56
N HIS A 34 1.31 9.41 15.99
CA HIS A 34 0.00 9.56 16.62
C HIS A 34 -0.79 8.24 16.62
N ALA A 35 -0.75 7.47 15.54
CA ALA A 35 -1.38 6.16 15.47
C ALA A 35 -0.80 5.18 16.50
N GLU A 36 0.52 5.16 16.70
CA GLU A 36 1.20 4.35 17.72
C GLU A 36 0.75 4.72 19.14
N MET A 37 0.60 6.01 19.43
CA MET A 37 0.08 6.49 20.72
C MET A 37 -1.35 6.00 20.96
N LEU A 38 -2.21 6.03 19.94
CA LEU A 38 -3.57 5.50 20.03
C LEU A 38 -3.57 3.98 20.22
N ALA A 39 -2.62 3.27 19.59
CA ALA A 39 -2.48 1.83 19.79
C ALA A 39 -2.15 1.48 21.25
N GLN A 40 -1.28 2.26 21.90
CA GLN A 40 -0.98 2.13 23.33
C GLN A 40 -2.22 2.37 24.22
N GLN A 41 -3.24 3.06 23.72
CA GLN A 41 -4.52 3.30 24.39
C GLN A 41 -5.58 2.23 24.09
N GLY A 42 -5.22 1.17 23.36
CA GLY A 42 -6.11 0.05 23.03
C GLY A 42 -6.82 0.16 21.68
N HIS A 43 -6.45 1.13 20.84
CA HIS A 43 -6.90 1.16 19.44
C HIS A 43 -6.12 0.15 18.58
N VAL A 44 -6.73 -0.30 17.48
CA VAL A 44 -6.08 -1.17 16.49
C VAL A 44 -5.62 -0.31 15.31
N ILE A 45 -4.34 -0.44 14.95
CA ILE A 45 -3.81 0.13 13.71
C ILE A 45 -4.11 -0.85 12.59
N LEU A 46 -4.72 -0.35 11.52
CA LEU A 46 -4.84 -1.10 10.26
C LEU A 46 -3.59 -0.83 9.45
N ASP A 47 -2.67 -1.79 9.42
CA ASP A 47 -1.43 -1.71 8.67
C ASP A 47 -1.64 -2.25 7.25
N ASP A 48 -1.64 -1.36 6.26
CA ASP A 48 -1.90 -1.69 4.86
C ASP A 48 -0.72 -2.40 4.16
N CYS A 49 0.40 -2.56 4.86
CA CYS A 49 1.62 -3.20 4.34
C CYS A 49 1.86 -4.57 4.98
N ASN A 50 1.78 -4.66 6.31
CA ASN A 50 2.19 -5.85 7.07
C ASN A 50 1.04 -6.74 7.56
N ASP A 51 -0.22 -6.29 7.48
CA ASP A 51 -1.35 -7.13 7.85
C ASP A 51 -1.67 -8.14 6.74
N THR A 52 -1.57 -9.43 7.06
CA THR A 52 -1.87 -10.52 6.13
C THR A 52 -3.32 -10.50 5.66
N ALA A 53 -4.27 -10.04 6.49
CA ALA A 53 -5.68 -9.96 6.10
C ALA A 53 -5.90 -8.95 4.96
N ILE A 54 -5.10 -7.88 4.91
CA ILE A 54 -5.13 -6.90 3.81
C ILE A 54 -4.62 -7.53 2.52
N ALA A 55 -3.50 -8.26 2.59
CA ALA A 55 -2.98 -8.99 1.44
C ALA A 55 -3.98 -10.06 0.95
N GLU A 56 -4.59 -10.84 1.85
CA GLU A 56 -5.63 -11.83 1.52
C GLU A 56 -6.84 -11.17 0.84
N GLY A 57 -7.28 -10.02 1.36
CA GLY A 57 -8.34 -9.21 0.75
C GLY A 57 -8.00 -8.80 -0.67
N HIS A 58 -6.77 -8.34 -0.93
CA HIS A 58 -6.32 -8.07 -2.30
C HIS A 58 -6.22 -9.33 -3.17
N GLY A 59 -5.97 -10.48 -2.57
CA GLY A 59 -5.94 -11.77 -3.25
C GLY A 59 -7.26 -12.15 -3.91
N THR A 60 -8.40 -11.57 -3.50
CA THR A 60 -9.69 -11.86 -4.16
C THR A 60 -9.75 -11.34 -5.60
N LEU A 61 -8.99 -10.29 -5.93
CA LEU A 61 -8.87 -9.78 -7.31
C LEU A 61 -8.37 -10.86 -8.27
N ALA A 62 -7.51 -11.77 -7.80
CA ALA A 62 -7.04 -12.89 -8.61
C ALA A 62 -8.17 -13.86 -8.99
N LEU A 63 -9.14 -14.07 -8.09
CA LEU A 63 -10.30 -14.92 -8.37
C LEU A 63 -11.16 -14.29 -9.48
N GLU A 64 -11.38 -12.98 -9.38
CA GLU A 64 -12.10 -12.20 -10.40
C GLU A 64 -11.36 -12.25 -11.75
N PHE A 65 -10.03 -12.08 -11.76
CA PHE A 65 -9.23 -12.13 -12.99
C PHE A 65 -9.33 -13.47 -13.72
N ILE A 66 -9.28 -14.59 -12.99
CA ILE A 66 -9.38 -15.93 -13.58
C ILE A 66 -10.80 -16.21 -14.08
N GLN A 67 -11.81 -15.74 -13.33
CA GLN A 67 -13.21 -15.88 -13.74
C GLN A 67 -13.51 -15.10 -15.02
N ASP A 68 -13.07 -13.84 -15.09
CA ASP A 68 -13.36 -12.95 -16.22
C ASP A 68 -12.46 -13.23 -17.43
N CYS A 69 -11.23 -13.72 -17.20
CA CYS A 69 -10.28 -14.07 -18.25
C CYS A 69 -9.58 -15.42 -17.97
N PRO A 70 -10.21 -16.57 -18.28
CA PRO A 70 -9.59 -17.88 -18.07
C PRO A 70 -8.27 -18.08 -18.85
N ALA A 71 -8.11 -17.37 -19.97
CA ALA A 71 -6.93 -17.40 -20.83
C ALA A 71 -5.78 -16.47 -20.36
N LEU A 72 -5.92 -15.82 -19.20
CA LEU A 72 -4.92 -14.90 -18.66
C LEU A 72 -3.52 -15.53 -18.58
N THR A 73 -2.52 -14.78 -19.04
CA THR A 73 -1.09 -15.17 -19.04
C THR A 73 -0.20 -14.23 -18.24
N ASP A 74 -0.59 -12.97 -18.09
CA ASP A 74 0.24 -11.90 -17.54
C ASP A 74 -0.60 -10.96 -16.69
N VAL A 75 -0.08 -10.58 -15.53
CA VAL A 75 -0.69 -9.59 -14.64
C VAL A 75 0.35 -8.56 -14.22
N PHE A 76 0.00 -7.28 -14.38
CA PHE A 76 0.80 -6.15 -13.93
C PHE A 76 0.15 -5.57 -12.68
N VAL A 77 0.91 -5.50 -11.59
CA VAL A 77 0.39 -5.07 -10.28
C VAL A 77 1.19 -3.86 -9.83
N ALA A 78 0.51 -2.75 -9.57
CA ALA A 78 1.16 -1.58 -9.00
C ALA A 78 1.69 -1.90 -7.59
N VAL A 79 2.92 -1.47 -7.30
CA VAL A 79 3.60 -1.77 -6.04
C VAL A 79 3.84 -0.47 -5.27
N GLY A 80 3.22 -0.38 -4.10
CA GLY A 80 3.61 0.52 -3.02
C GLY A 80 4.19 -0.30 -1.87
N GLY A 81 3.42 -0.52 -0.80
CA GLY A 81 3.83 -1.38 0.32
C GLY A 81 3.92 -2.88 -0.01
N GLY A 82 3.31 -3.29 -1.13
CA GLY A 82 3.44 -4.65 -1.65
C GLY A 82 2.33 -5.62 -1.28
N ALA A 83 1.43 -5.29 -0.34
CA ALA A 83 0.34 -6.17 0.08
C ALA A 83 -0.55 -6.65 -1.08
N MET A 84 -0.90 -5.75 -2.02
CA MET A 84 -1.66 -6.13 -3.22
C MET A 84 -0.91 -7.13 -4.10
N LEU A 85 0.38 -6.91 -4.35
CA LEU A 85 1.21 -7.84 -5.11
C LEU A 85 1.31 -9.19 -4.39
N ALA A 86 1.54 -9.18 -3.07
CA ALA A 86 1.64 -10.39 -2.27
C ALA A 86 0.34 -11.22 -2.35
N GLY A 87 -0.81 -10.58 -2.15
CA GLY A 87 -2.13 -11.22 -2.23
C GLY A 87 -2.43 -11.80 -3.60
N VAL A 88 -2.40 -10.94 -4.63
CA VAL A 88 -2.70 -11.34 -6.01
C VAL A 88 -1.74 -12.43 -6.48
N ALA A 89 -0.44 -12.30 -6.20
CA ALA A 89 0.53 -13.29 -6.63
C ALA A 89 0.35 -14.63 -5.92
N THR A 90 0.10 -14.63 -4.61
CA THR A 90 -0.13 -15.86 -3.85
C THR A 90 -1.31 -16.62 -4.42
N THR A 91 -2.45 -15.95 -4.62
CA THR A 91 -3.66 -16.57 -5.13
C THR A 91 -3.50 -17.04 -6.58
N LEU A 92 -2.96 -16.21 -7.47
CA LEU A 92 -2.74 -16.62 -8.87
C LEU A 92 -1.77 -17.79 -8.99
N LYS A 93 -0.69 -17.80 -8.21
CA LYS A 93 0.28 -18.90 -8.24
C LYS A 93 -0.28 -20.21 -7.67
N ALA A 94 -1.24 -20.15 -6.75
CA ALA A 94 -1.94 -21.32 -6.26
C ALA A 94 -2.92 -21.91 -7.31
N ILE A 95 -3.58 -21.05 -8.10
CA ILE A 95 -4.60 -21.47 -9.07
C ILE A 95 -4.00 -21.84 -10.43
N LYS A 96 -3.10 -20.99 -10.95
CA LYS A 96 -2.54 -21.06 -12.31
C LYS A 96 -1.06 -20.62 -12.29
N PRO A 97 -0.15 -21.51 -11.84
CA PRO A 97 1.25 -21.17 -11.53
C PRO A 97 2.06 -20.65 -12.73
N GLU A 98 1.61 -20.93 -13.96
CA GLU A 98 2.23 -20.45 -15.20
C GLU A 98 1.99 -18.96 -15.50
N ILE A 99 1.01 -18.31 -14.86
CA ILE A 99 0.77 -16.87 -15.05
C ILE A 99 2.02 -16.09 -14.63
N ARG A 100 2.48 -15.18 -15.49
CA ARG A 100 3.57 -14.25 -15.19
C ARG A 100 3.03 -13.04 -14.45
N ILE A 101 3.76 -12.59 -13.43
CA ILE A 101 3.33 -11.50 -12.56
C ILE A 101 4.44 -10.46 -12.51
N TRP A 102 4.07 -9.22 -12.79
CA TRP A 102 4.97 -8.10 -12.95
C TRP A 102 4.62 -7.03 -11.92
N GLY A 103 5.51 -6.81 -10.95
CA GLY A 103 5.43 -5.65 -10.07
C GLY A 103 5.80 -4.38 -10.82
N VAL A 104 5.00 -3.33 -10.69
CA VAL A 104 5.20 -2.04 -11.36
C VAL A 104 5.34 -0.94 -10.32
N GLU A 105 6.53 -0.34 -10.29
CA GLU A 105 6.84 0.83 -9.48
C GLU A 105 7.06 2.06 -10.37
N THR A 106 7.08 3.24 -9.76
CA THR A 106 7.41 4.49 -10.47
C THR A 106 8.79 4.97 -10.08
N ASP A 107 9.43 5.71 -10.98
CA ASP A 107 10.67 6.41 -10.64
C ASP A 107 10.40 7.39 -9.48
N GLY A 108 11.30 7.39 -8.48
CA GLY A 108 11.10 8.13 -7.23
C GLY A 108 10.15 7.47 -6.20
N ALA A 109 9.62 6.27 -6.47
CA ALA A 109 8.88 5.45 -5.50
C ALA A 109 9.11 3.95 -5.76
N ASN A 110 10.39 3.57 -5.92
CA ASN A 110 10.83 2.22 -6.28
C ASN A 110 11.49 1.48 -5.09
N SER A 111 10.81 1.45 -3.95
CA SER A 111 11.35 0.86 -2.71
C SER A 111 11.50 -0.66 -2.82
N MET A 112 10.59 -1.35 -3.51
CA MET A 112 10.61 -2.81 -3.67
C MET A 112 11.75 -3.26 -4.58
N ASP A 113 11.95 -2.66 -5.76
CA ASP A 113 13.10 -2.98 -6.63
C ASP A 113 14.42 -2.79 -5.89
N ARG A 114 14.58 -1.67 -5.17
CA ARG A 114 15.79 -1.41 -4.38
C ARG A 114 15.96 -2.43 -3.26
N ALA A 115 14.88 -2.76 -2.54
CA ALA A 115 14.90 -3.74 -1.46
C ALA A 115 15.26 -5.14 -1.97
N LEU A 116 14.71 -5.57 -3.11
CA LEU A 116 15.03 -6.85 -3.75
C LEU A 116 16.50 -6.94 -4.17
N ARG A 117 17.06 -5.85 -4.73
CA ARG A 117 18.48 -5.77 -5.08
C ARG A 117 19.38 -5.79 -3.84
N ALA A 118 18.99 -5.09 -2.78
CA ALA A 118 19.72 -5.03 -1.51
C ALA A 118 19.50 -6.27 -0.63
N ARG A 119 18.48 -7.09 -0.92
CA ARG A 119 18.00 -8.22 -0.11
C ARG A 119 17.57 -7.85 1.31
N VAL A 120 17.14 -6.61 1.51
CA VAL A 120 16.66 -6.07 2.78
C VAL A 120 15.75 -4.87 2.50
N PRO A 121 14.72 -4.58 3.31
CA PRO A 121 13.99 -3.33 3.22
C PRO A 121 14.93 -2.11 3.25
N VAL A 122 14.62 -1.10 2.45
CA VAL A 122 15.40 0.14 2.36
C VAL A 122 14.47 1.34 2.49
N GLU A 123 14.93 2.37 3.20
CA GLU A 123 14.28 3.67 3.21
C GLU A 123 14.55 4.39 1.89
N ILE A 124 13.53 5.07 1.36
CA ILE A 124 13.66 5.93 0.19
C ILE A 124 13.05 7.30 0.46
N GLU A 125 13.65 8.33 -0.14
CA GLU A 125 12.97 9.60 -0.29
C GLU A 125 11.98 9.49 -1.45
N VAL A 126 10.70 9.72 -1.16
CA VAL A 126 9.64 9.68 -2.18
C VAL A 126 9.66 10.98 -2.98
N SER A 127 9.97 10.88 -4.27
CA SER A 127 9.97 12.00 -5.22
C SER A 127 9.03 11.80 -6.41
N SER A 128 8.37 10.64 -6.49
CA SER A 128 7.38 10.35 -7.53
C SER A 128 6.18 11.28 -7.46
N ILE A 129 5.67 11.68 -8.63
CA ILE A 129 4.37 12.37 -8.74
C ILE A 129 3.20 11.46 -8.34
N ILE A 130 3.39 10.13 -8.38
CA ILE A 130 2.42 9.14 -7.95
C ILE A 130 2.68 8.83 -6.47
N SER A 131 2.31 9.79 -5.62
CA SER A 131 2.58 9.71 -4.18
C SER A 131 1.93 8.52 -3.48
N THR A 132 0.87 7.94 -4.06
CA THR A 132 0.15 6.78 -3.50
C THR A 132 0.95 5.47 -3.56
N LEU A 133 2.03 5.42 -4.34
CA LEU A 133 2.95 4.28 -4.38
C LEU A 133 4.21 4.51 -3.54
N GLY A 134 4.40 5.73 -3.03
CA GLY A 134 5.57 6.07 -2.22
C GLY A 134 5.36 5.68 -0.76
N VAL A 135 5.92 4.54 -0.36
CA VAL A 135 5.97 4.12 1.06
C VAL A 135 7.35 4.52 1.62
N PRO A 136 7.43 5.52 2.52
CA PRO A 136 8.71 6.06 2.96
C PRO A 136 9.49 5.11 3.87
N LEU A 137 8.83 4.20 4.60
CA LEU A 137 9.47 3.16 5.40
C LEU A 137 8.43 2.08 5.73
N SER A 138 8.81 0.81 5.59
CA SER A 138 8.18 -0.31 6.28
C SER A 138 9.20 -0.73 7.32
N GLU A 139 9.03 -0.28 8.57
CA GLU A 139 9.81 -0.83 9.67
C GLU A 139 9.38 -2.29 9.88
N LYS A 140 10.37 -3.12 10.24
CA LYS A 140 10.21 -4.55 10.52
C LYS A 140 9.34 -4.81 11.74
#